data_AF-A0AAV1QI96-F1
#
_entry.id   AF-A0AAV1QI96-F1
#
_cell.length_a   1.000
_cell.length_b   1.000
_cell.length_c   1.000
_cell.angle_alpha   90.00
_cell.angle_beta   90.00
_cell.angle_gamma   90.00
#
_symmetry.space_group_name_H-M   'P 1'
#
loop_
_entity.id
_entity.type
_entity.pdbx_description
1 polymer ?
#
loop_
_entity_poly.entity_id
_entity_poly.type
_entity_poly.pdbx_seq_one_letter_code
_entity_poly.pdbx_strand_id
1 'polypeptide(L)'
;LIEDVLGTSSGGEEFLQEYHTTQTLTDATRRKLVNIIVAHMIDKHGQLPSKAVREEYALGIVTVFPSLKDPYSKKGYEHFYDAASSTGYISWRLKTIQRKIRRGHASTRGPNVRRSIVVDQQLDGDAYQEAISLLNHTTDSSVIFLKMRETFQNRQKLIYDSDKTQDIFSIFPRFLDTKGLINQHFTLLFEEEVSNLLLQKWDPFFRDNVIKEAKRLTPTPERRRMLQAAESPGSELDEAPTYDQEMSALLLLLYLLPPPPGGPRFPKISASDAVERLVVFHK
;
A
#
# COMPACT_ATOMS: atom_id res chain seq x y z
N LEU A 1 15.59 -30.22 -11.67
CA LEU A 1 14.99 -28.98 -11.10
C LEU A 1 15.51 -28.72 -9.69
N ILE A 2 15.18 -29.55 -8.69
CA ILE A 2 15.55 -29.24 -7.29
C ILE A 2 17.07 -29.27 -7.05
N GLU A 3 17.79 -30.28 -7.55
CA GLU A 3 19.26 -30.33 -7.44
C GLU A 3 19.94 -29.15 -8.13
N ASP A 4 19.48 -28.83 -9.34
CA ASP A 4 19.99 -27.73 -10.15
C ASP A 4 19.82 -26.37 -9.43
N VAL A 5 18.61 -26.12 -8.91
CA VAL A 5 18.30 -24.92 -8.10
C VAL A 5 19.20 -24.83 -6.86
N LEU A 6 19.48 -25.97 -6.21
CA LEU A 6 20.38 -26.00 -5.06
C LEU A 6 21.83 -25.74 -5.47
N GLY A 7 22.31 -26.37 -6.54
CA GLY A 7 23.68 -26.21 -7.04
C GLY A 7 24.03 -24.79 -7.48
N THR A 8 23.05 -24.01 -7.96
CA THR A 8 23.26 -22.63 -8.39
C THR A 8 23.04 -21.58 -7.30
N SER A 9 22.65 -21.98 -6.08
CA SER A 9 22.20 -21.05 -5.03
C SER A 9 23.20 -20.88 -3.89
N SER A 10 23.34 -19.65 -3.38
CA SER A 10 24.17 -19.36 -2.20
C SER A 10 23.61 -20.08 -0.96
N GLY A 11 24.28 -21.14 -0.52
CA GLY A 11 23.87 -21.98 0.62
C GLY A 11 23.24 -23.33 0.26
N GLY A 12 23.13 -23.66 -1.03
CA GLY A 12 22.71 -25.01 -1.46
C GLY A 12 23.79 -26.07 -1.27
N GLU A 13 25.07 -25.71 -1.39
CA GLU A 13 26.20 -26.62 -1.15
C GLU A 13 26.23 -27.17 0.28
N GLU A 14 25.99 -26.33 1.29
CA GLU A 14 25.93 -26.72 2.70
C GLU A 14 24.80 -27.74 2.95
N PHE A 15 23.65 -27.52 2.30
CA PHE A 15 22.54 -28.47 2.34
C PHE A 15 22.93 -29.81 1.72
N LEU A 16 23.54 -29.79 0.52
CA LEU A 16 23.92 -31.01 -0.19
C LEU A 16 24.96 -31.78 0.62
N GLN A 17 25.96 -31.10 1.18
CA GLN A 17 26.99 -31.71 2.00
C GLN A 17 26.42 -32.39 3.26
N GLU A 18 25.54 -31.72 3.99
CA GLU A 18 24.91 -32.28 5.19
C GLU A 18 24.03 -33.48 4.86
N TYR A 19 23.23 -33.39 3.79
CA TYR A 19 22.38 -34.47 3.34
C TYR A 19 23.19 -35.69 2.89
N HIS A 20 24.24 -35.51 2.09
CA HIS A 20 25.09 -36.61 1.64
C HIS A 20 25.80 -37.30 2.81
N THR A 21 26.15 -36.55 3.86
CA THR A 21 26.84 -37.09 5.04
C THR A 21 25.90 -37.81 6.01
N THR A 22 24.75 -37.21 6.31
CA THR A 22 23.89 -37.68 7.42
C THR A 22 22.59 -38.32 6.96
N GLN A 23 22.22 -38.15 5.70
CA GLN A 23 20.88 -38.49 5.16
C GLN A 23 19.73 -37.81 5.92
N THR A 24 20.02 -36.76 6.68
CA THR A 24 19.06 -35.98 7.46
C THR A 24 19.38 -34.49 7.36
N LEU A 25 18.56 -33.65 7.98
CA LEU A 25 18.80 -32.21 8.04
C LEU A 25 18.51 -31.68 9.44
N THR A 26 19.41 -30.85 9.92
CA THR A 26 19.17 -29.94 11.04
C THR A 26 18.09 -28.91 10.67
N ASP A 27 17.48 -28.34 11.70
CA ASP A 27 16.46 -27.30 11.54
C ASP A 27 16.98 -26.07 10.78
N ALA A 28 18.26 -25.72 10.95
CA ALA A 28 18.87 -24.58 10.27
C ALA A 28 18.96 -24.83 8.75
N THR A 29 19.47 -25.99 8.36
CA THR A 29 19.68 -26.37 6.96
C THR A 29 18.37 -26.64 6.25
N ARG A 30 17.38 -27.23 6.94
CA ARG A 30 16.01 -27.38 6.42
C ARG A 30 15.38 -26.02 6.10
N ARG A 31 15.57 -25.01 6.95
CA ARG A 31 15.09 -23.64 6.66
C ARG A 31 15.78 -23.03 5.45
N LYS A 32 17.09 -23.26 5.26
CA LYS A 32 17.84 -22.80 4.08
C LYS A 32 17.29 -23.42 2.79
N LEU A 33 17.11 -24.75 2.76
CA LEU A 33 16.44 -25.45 1.66
C LEU A 33 15.11 -24.78 1.28
N VAL A 34 14.22 -24.64 2.27
CA VAL A 34 12.88 -24.06 2.02
C VAL A 34 12.97 -22.62 1.51
N ASN A 35 13.92 -21.82 1.99
CA ASN A 35 14.12 -20.45 1.52
C ASN A 35 14.57 -20.41 0.06
N ILE A 36 15.55 -21.23 -0.33
CA ILE A 36 16.06 -21.33 -1.70
C ILE A 36 14.94 -21.76 -2.64
N ILE A 37 14.22 -22.82 -2.29
CA ILE A 37 13.13 -23.37 -3.10
C ILE A 37 12.01 -22.35 -3.28
N VAL A 38 11.60 -21.67 -2.21
CA VAL A 38 10.54 -20.66 -2.31
C VAL A 38 11.00 -19.43 -3.10
N ALA A 39 12.26 -19.03 -3.00
CA ALA A 39 12.80 -17.93 -3.81
C ALA A 39 12.72 -18.26 -5.30
N HIS A 40 13.21 -19.44 -5.71
CA HIS A 40 13.11 -19.90 -7.10
C HIS A 40 11.64 -20.05 -7.55
N MET A 41 10.77 -20.56 -6.68
CA MET A 41 9.34 -20.70 -6.98
C MET A 41 8.69 -19.34 -7.28
N ILE A 42 9.03 -18.29 -6.52
CA ILE A 42 8.52 -16.93 -6.73
C ILE A 42 9.09 -16.33 -8.02
N ASP A 43 10.38 -16.54 -8.29
CA ASP A 43 11.04 -16.05 -9.50
C ASP A 43 10.37 -16.63 -10.76
N LYS A 44 10.12 -17.94 -10.78
CA LYS A 44 9.56 -18.63 -11.95
C LYS A 44 8.04 -18.51 -12.10
N HIS A 45 7.29 -18.46 -11.01
CA HIS A 45 5.82 -18.54 -11.02
C HIS A 45 5.11 -17.31 -10.43
N GLY A 46 5.86 -16.27 -10.06
CA GLY A 46 5.36 -15.06 -9.44
C GLY A 46 5.02 -15.20 -7.95
N GLN A 47 4.53 -14.10 -7.36
CA GLN A 47 4.32 -13.96 -5.91
C GLN A 47 3.21 -14.85 -5.30
N LEU A 48 2.35 -15.41 -6.14
CA LEU A 48 1.23 -16.28 -5.76
C LEU A 48 1.25 -17.60 -6.54
N PRO A 49 2.23 -18.49 -6.29
CA PRO A 49 2.28 -19.80 -6.94
C PRO A 49 0.99 -20.59 -6.67
N SER A 50 0.46 -21.25 -7.70
CA SER A 50 -0.76 -22.05 -7.59
C SER A 50 -0.58 -23.27 -6.67
N LYS A 51 -1.69 -23.90 -6.25
CA LYS A 51 -1.62 -25.11 -5.41
C LYS A 51 -0.85 -26.24 -6.09
N ALA A 52 -1.05 -26.43 -7.40
CA ALA A 52 -0.38 -27.44 -8.19
C ALA A 52 1.14 -27.21 -8.23
N VAL A 53 1.58 -25.97 -8.42
CA VAL A 53 3.02 -25.61 -8.40
C VAL A 53 3.62 -25.91 -7.03
N ARG A 54 2.96 -25.54 -5.93
CA ARG A 54 3.48 -25.83 -4.57
C ARG A 54 3.63 -27.32 -4.31
N GLU A 55 2.68 -28.12 -4.82
CA GLU A 55 2.70 -29.57 -4.72
C GLU A 55 3.82 -30.20 -5.57
N GLU A 56 4.05 -29.69 -6.78
CA GLU A 56 5.15 -30.10 -7.67
C GLU A 56 6.52 -29.92 -7.00
N TYR A 57 6.76 -28.77 -6.37
CA TYR A 57 8.03 -28.52 -5.68
C TYR A 57 8.20 -29.40 -4.44
N ALA A 58 7.15 -29.61 -3.65
CA ALA A 58 7.21 -30.49 -2.48
C ALA A 58 7.51 -31.94 -2.86
N LEU A 59 6.85 -32.44 -3.91
CA LEU A 59 7.11 -33.75 -4.48
C LEU A 59 8.55 -33.84 -5.03
N GLY A 60 9.01 -32.80 -5.72
CA GLY A 60 10.38 -32.73 -6.26
C GLY A 60 11.44 -32.88 -5.16
N ILE A 61 11.24 -32.25 -4.01
CA ILE A 61 12.20 -32.34 -2.87
C ILE A 61 12.35 -33.80 -2.42
N VAL A 62 11.25 -34.49 -2.13
CA VAL A 62 11.33 -35.88 -1.62
C VAL A 62 11.68 -36.91 -2.71
N THR A 63 11.50 -36.55 -3.98
CA THR A 63 11.92 -37.39 -5.12
C THR A 63 13.44 -37.38 -5.26
N VAL A 64 14.05 -36.20 -5.10
CA VAL A 64 15.50 -36.01 -5.17
C VAL A 64 16.18 -36.44 -3.86
N PHE A 65 15.54 -36.20 -2.72
CA PHE A 65 16.06 -36.50 -1.39
C PHE A 65 15.13 -37.46 -0.65
N PRO A 66 15.12 -38.77 -0.98
CA PRO A 66 14.15 -39.74 -0.45
C PRO A 66 14.17 -39.87 1.07
N SER A 67 15.31 -39.64 1.72
CA SER A 67 15.45 -39.73 3.19
C SER A 67 14.72 -38.60 3.92
N LEU A 68 14.31 -37.54 3.21
CA LEU A 68 13.47 -36.48 3.77
C LEU A 68 11.97 -36.81 3.72
N LYS A 69 11.59 -37.93 3.10
CA LYS A 69 10.19 -38.35 2.99
C LYS A 69 9.65 -38.67 4.39
N ASP A 70 8.48 -38.13 4.72
CA ASP A 70 7.82 -38.44 5.99
C ASP A 70 7.14 -39.81 5.89
N PRO A 71 7.61 -40.83 6.65
CA PRO A 71 7.08 -42.19 6.58
C PRO A 71 5.65 -42.32 7.13
N TYR A 72 5.17 -41.32 7.88
CA TYR A 72 3.83 -41.32 8.48
C TYR A 72 2.78 -40.60 7.63
N SER A 73 3.21 -39.92 6.56
CA SER A 73 2.33 -39.19 5.65
C SER A 73 1.97 -40.03 4.42
N LYS A 74 0.81 -39.75 3.81
CA LYS A 74 0.26 -40.58 2.72
C LYS A 74 1.13 -40.53 1.47
N LYS A 75 1.65 -39.35 1.12
CA LYS A 75 2.46 -39.12 -0.07
C LYS A 75 3.93 -38.89 0.26
N GLY A 76 4.26 -38.55 1.50
CA GLY A 76 5.63 -38.39 1.98
C GLY A 76 6.16 -36.96 1.98
N TYR A 77 5.46 -36.01 1.33
CA TYR A 77 5.91 -34.62 1.15
C TYR A 77 5.04 -33.60 1.89
N GLU A 78 4.00 -34.06 2.59
CA GLU A 78 2.98 -33.21 3.20
C GLU A 78 3.55 -32.19 4.20
N HIS A 79 4.67 -32.52 4.87
CA HIS A 79 5.36 -31.60 5.76
C HIS A 79 6.00 -30.40 5.01
N PHE A 80 6.40 -30.56 3.75
CA PHE A 80 6.80 -29.45 2.87
C PHE A 80 5.58 -28.70 2.33
N TYR A 81 4.58 -29.42 1.83
CA TYR A 81 3.30 -28.86 1.41
C TYR A 81 2.19 -29.90 1.41
N ASP A 82 1.14 -29.65 2.20
CA ASP A 82 -0.11 -30.41 2.13
C ASP A 82 -1.16 -29.63 1.35
N ALA A 83 -1.60 -30.17 0.22
CA ALA A 83 -2.61 -29.55 -0.65
C ALA A 83 -4.01 -29.50 -0.01
N ALA A 84 -4.33 -30.47 0.86
CA ALA A 84 -5.66 -30.55 1.50
C ALA A 84 -5.82 -29.43 2.54
N SER A 85 -4.85 -29.28 3.44
CA SER A 85 -4.87 -28.22 4.47
C SER A 85 -4.25 -26.89 4.02
N SER A 86 -3.54 -26.86 2.88
CA SER A 86 -2.73 -25.70 2.44
C SER A 86 -1.71 -25.25 3.51
N THR A 87 -1.07 -26.23 4.16
CA THR A 87 -0.04 -26.03 5.20
C THR A 87 1.32 -26.58 4.74
N GLY A 88 2.28 -26.74 5.66
CA GLY A 88 3.67 -27.14 5.37
C GLY A 88 4.67 -25.98 5.31
N TYR A 89 5.96 -26.32 5.25
CA TYR A 89 7.07 -25.36 5.27
C TYR A 89 7.03 -24.36 4.11
N ILE A 90 6.70 -24.81 2.90
CA ILE A 90 6.58 -23.95 1.71
C ILE A 90 5.45 -22.94 1.92
N SER A 91 4.29 -23.41 2.38
CA SER A 91 3.14 -22.55 2.70
C SER A 91 3.49 -21.52 3.78
N TRP A 92 4.18 -21.93 4.83
CA TRP A 92 4.59 -21.02 5.91
C TRP A 92 5.58 -19.98 5.43
N ARG A 93 6.55 -20.37 4.60
CA ARG A 93 7.55 -19.45 4.07
C ARG A 93 6.94 -18.45 3.10
N LEU A 94 6.10 -18.89 2.15
CA LEU A 94 5.33 -17.99 1.28
C LEU A 94 4.50 -16.98 2.08
N LYS A 95 3.78 -17.45 3.12
CA LYS A 95 3.01 -16.57 4.02
C LYS A 95 3.89 -15.54 4.72
N THR A 96 5.08 -15.93 5.20
CA THR A 96 5.97 -15.02 5.92
C THR A 96 6.67 -14.01 5.01
N ILE A 97 7.05 -14.40 3.79
CA ILE A 97 7.54 -13.47 2.77
C ILE A 97 6.45 -12.46 2.40
N GLN A 98 5.22 -12.94 2.12
CA GLN A 98 4.09 -12.05 1.84
C GLN A 98 3.78 -11.11 3.02
N ARG A 99 3.87 -11.59 4.27
CA ARG A 99 3.76 -10.72 5.45
C ARG A 99 4.90 -9.71 5.53
N LYS A 100 6.13 -10.04 5.14
CA LYS A 100 7.25 -9.11 5.10
C LYS A 100 7.08 -8.05 4.01
N ILE A 101 6.63 -8.43 2.81
CA ILE A 101 6.30 -7.48 1.73
C ILE A 101 5.15 -6.57 2.18
N ARG A 102 4.10 -7.16 2.76
CA ARG A 102 3.01 -6.41 3.41
C ARG A 102 3.47 -5.63 4.62
N ARG A 103 4.59 -5.91 5.28
CA ARG A 103 5.14 -5.11 6.39
C ARG A 103 6.13 -4.05 5.92
N GLY A 104 6.74 -4.23 4.74
CA GLY A 104 7.42 -3.17 4.00
C GLY A 104 6.43 -2.10 3.54
N HIS A 105 5.24 -2.52 3.11
CA HIS A 105 4.14 -1.62 2.70
C HIS A 105 3.11 -1.29 3.81
N ALA A 106 3.04 -2.10 4.86
CA ALA A 106 2.18 -1.93 6.04
C ALA A 106 3.00 -2.14 7.31
N SER A 107 4.09 -1.38 7.41
CA SER A 107 4.37 -0.79 8.70
C SER A 107 3.15 0.06 9.01
N THR A 108 2.58 -0.11 10.20
CA THR A 108 1.62 0.78 10.85
C THR A 108 2.17 2.20 10.87
N ARG A 109 2.16 2.87 9.72
CA ARG A 109 2.59 4.25 9.53
C ARG A 109 1.35 5.06 9.28
N GLY A 110 0.67 5.39 10.38
CA GLY A 110 -0.34 6.43 10.36
C GLY A 110 0.21 7.71 9.72
N PRO A 111 -0.64 8.67 9.34
CA PRO A 111 -0.25 9.89 8.64
C PRO A 111 0.91 10.64 9.31
N ASN A 112 1.05 10.50 10.63
CA ASN A 112 2.06 11.17 11.44
C ASN A 112 3.45 10.51 11.45
N VAL A 113 3.64 9.35 10.82
CA VAL A 113 4.97 8.71 10.79
C VAL A 113 5.84 9.34 9.72
N ARG A 114 6.97 9.92 10.16
CA ARG A 114 7.99 10.50 9.29
C ARG A 114 8.58 9.43 8.37
N ARG A 115 8.45 9.64 7.06
CA ARG A 115 9.06 8.78 6.04
C ARG A 115 10.44 9.33 5.68
N SER A 116 11.45 8.45 5.64
CA SER A 116 12.74 8.78 5.07
C SER A 116 12.63 8.60 3.55
N ILE A 117 12.50 9.71 2.83
CA ILE A 117 12.35 9.72 1.38
C ILE A 117 13.49 10.55 0.80
N VAL A 118 14.25 9.94 -0.09
CA VAL A 118 15.28 10.62 -0.87
C VAL A 118 14.63 10.99 -2.20
N VAL A 119 14.47 12.29 -2.43
CA VAL A 119 14.04 12.84 -3.72
C VAL A 119 15.24 13.62 -4.24
N ASP A 120 15.59 13.41 -5.50
CA ASP A 120 16.72 14.11 -6.11
C ASP A 120 16.39 15.60 -6.35
N GLN A 121 17.43 16.40 -6.61
CA GLN A 121 17.32 17.80 -7.06
C GLN A 121 16.53 18.70 -6.08
N GLN A 122 16.75 18.53 -4.78
CA GLN A 122 16.09 19.35 -3.77
C GLN A 122 16.86 20.65 -3.56
N LEU A 123 16.15 21.77 -3.57
CA LEU A 123 16.73 23.09 -3.39
C LEU A 123 16.92 23.42 -1.91
N ASP A 124 17.98 24.15 -1.60
CA ASP A 124 18.30 24.69 -0.29
C ASP A 124 18.78 26.15 -0.38
N GLY A 125 19.00 26.77 0.79
CA GLY A 125 19.54 28.12 0.91
C GLY A 125 18.84 29.16 0.05
N ASP A 126 19.62 29.91 -0.73
CA ASP A 126 19.15 31.00 -1.58
C ASP A 126 18.28 30.49 -2.74
N ALA A 127 18.61 29.33 -3.31
CA ALA A 127 17.85 28.75 -4.42
C ALA A 127 16.44 28.32 -3.98
N TYR A 128 16.28 27.87 -2.73
CA TYR A 128 14.96 27.65 -2.15
C TYR A 128 14.16 28.95 -2.04
N GLN A 129 14.77 30.03 -1.52
CA GLN A 129 14.09 31.33 -1.38
C GLN A 129 13.65 31.90 -2.73
N GLU A 130 14.51 31.77 -3.74
CA GLU A 130 14.19 32.15 -5.12
C GLU A 130 13.00 31.35 -5.66
N ALA A 131 12.97 30.03 -5.42
CA ALA A 131 11.86 29.17 -5.84
C ALA A 131 10.53 29.55 -5.17
N ILE A 132 10.53 29.89 -3.87
CA ILE A 132 9.33 30.37 -3.16
C ILE A 132 8.86 31.71 -3.73
N SER A 133 9.78 32.65 -3.95
CA SER A 133 9.46 33.94 -4.56
C SER A 133 8.85 33.76 -5.96
N LEU A 134 9.43 32.88 -6.78
CA LEU A 134 8.91 32.54 -8.11
C LEU A 134 7.51 31.92 -8.04
N LEU A 135 7.29 30.97 -7.13
CA LEU A 135 5.99 30.30 -6.95
C LEU A 135 4.86 31.28 -6.62
N ASN A 136 5.15 32.39 -5.91
CA ASN A 136 4.14 33.41 -5.60
C ASN A 136 3.66 34.19 -6.82
N HIS A 137 4.48 34.30 -7.87
CA HIS A 137 4.19 35.17 -9.02
C HIS A 137 3.94 34.41 -10.33
N THR A 138 4.46 33.18 -10.46
CA THR A 138 4.30 32.40 -11.69
C THR A 138 2.90 31.82 -11.84
N THR A 139 2.42 31.75 -13.08
CA THR A 139 1.19 31.06 -13.49
C THR A 139 1.46 29.89 -14.45
N ASP A 140 2.72 29.67 -14.83
CA ASP A 140 3.11 28.56 -15.69
C ASP A 140 3.04 27.24 -14.90
N SER A 141 2.08 26.40 -15.28
CA SER A 141 1.84 25.11 -14.65
C SER A 141 3.11 24.24 -14.62
N SER A 142 3.87 24.18 -15.71
CA SER A 142 5.07 23.33 -15.79
C SER A 142 6.14 23.77 -14.79
N VAL A 143 6.33 25.09 -14.67
CA VAL A 143 7.25 25.69 -13.69
C VAL A 143 6.75 25.44 -12.27
N ILE A 144 5.44 25.59 -12.02
CA ILE A 144 4.84 25.31 -10.71
C ILE A 144 5.09 23.86 -10.31
N PHE A 145 4.78 22.89 -11.16
CA PHE A 145 4.99 21.47 -10.87
C PHE A 145 6.46 21.14 -10.62
N LEU A 146 7.38 21.72 -11.41
CA LEU A 146 8.82 21.52 -11.22
C LEU A 146 9.30 22.10 -9.88
N LYS A 147 9.01 23.37 -9.60
CA LYS A 147 9.42 24.04 -8.36
C LYS A 147 8.77 23.45 -7.12
N MET A 148 7.54 22.98 -7.22
CA MET A 148 6.89 22.23 -6.15
C MET A 148 7.64 20.91 -5.89
N ARG A 149 8.07 20.18 -6.92
CA ARG A 149 8.88 18.95 -6.74
C ARG A 149 10.24 19.24 -6.11
N GLU A 150 10.94 20.27 -6.58
CA GLU A 150 12.27 20.68 -6.10
C GLU A 150 12.26 21.20 -4.66
N THR A 151 11.11 21.64 -4.14
CA THR A 151 10.95 22.12 -2.75
C THR A 151 10.28 21.09 -1.83
N PHE A 152 10.11 19.85 -2.27
CA PHE A 152 9.41 18.78 -1.54
C PHE A 152 9.95 18.54 -0.13
N GLN A 153 11.26 18.39 0.05
CA GLN A 153 11.87 18.12 1.36
C GLN A 153 11.69 19.29 2.33
N ASN A 154 11.73 20.53 1.85
CA ASN A 154 11.48 21.71 2.68
C ASN A 154 10.03 21.73 3.18
N ARG A 155 9.08 21.43 2.28
CA ARG A 155 7.66 21.24 2.66
C ARG A 155 7.47 20.13 3.68
N GLN A 156 8.13 18.98 3.48
CA GLN A 156 8.07 17.87 4.44
C GLN A 156 8.59 18.29 5.82
N LYS A 157 9.70 19.03 5.90
CA LYS A 157 10.19 19.59 7.17
C LYS A 157 9.14 20.51 7.83
N LEU A 158 8.46 21.34 7.05
CA LEU A 158 7.42 22.25 7.55
C LEU A 158 6.19 21.51 8.10
N ILE A 159 5.73 20.45 7.42
CA ILE A 159 4.56 19.64 7.85
C ILE A 159 4.80 18.93 9.19
N TYR A 160 6.07 18.65 9.53
CA TYR A 160 6.44 18.04 10.81
C TYR A 160 6.87 19.06 11.87
N ASP A 161 6.88 20.36 11.55
CA ASP A 161 7.15 21.45 12.48
C ASP A 161 5.80 21.95 13.01
N SER A 162 5.49 21.65 14.28
CA SER A 162 4.18 21.93 14.89
C SER A 162 3.80 23.41 14.84
N ASP A 163 4.79 24.29 14.87
CA ASP A 163 4.58 25.73 14.99
C ASP A 163 4.38 26.37 13.61
N LYS A 164 4.89 25.72 12.55
CA LYS A 164 4.86 26.27 11.18
C LYS A 164 3.94 25.52 10.22
N THR A 165 3.40 24.37 10.62
CA THR A 165 2.49 23.58 9.77
C THR A 165 1.26 24.40 9.35
N GLN A 166 0.80 25.34 10.18
CA GLN A 166 -0.33 26.20 9.86
C GLN A 166 -0.05 27.17 8.69
N ASP A 167 1.21 27.53 8.49
CA ASP A 167 1.63 28.46 7.44
C ASP A 167 1.90 27.78 6.09
N ILE A 168 1.71 26.46 5.98
CA ILE A 168 2.02 25.69 4.76
C ILE A 168 1.32 26.25 3.51
N PHE A 169 0.05 26.64 3.63
CA PHE A 169 -0.71 27.20 2.51
C PHE A 169 -0.35 28.66 2.24
N SER A 170 0.14 29.39 3.23
CA SER A 170 0.66 30.75 3.05
C SER A 170 2.01 30.73 2.33
N ILE A 171 2.87 29.76 2.62
CA ILE A 171 4.19 29.60 2.00
C ILE A 171 4.09 28.94 0.61
N PHE A 172 3.14 28.01 0.44
CA PHE A 172 2.89 27.29 -0.81
C PHE A 172 1.45 27.51 -1.30
N PRO A 173 1.09 28.74 -1.71
CA PRO A 173 -0.28 29.08 -2.09
C PRO A 173 -0.78 28.29 -3.30
N ARG A 174 0.13 27.81 -4.15
CA ARG A 174 -0.23 27.04 -5.35
C ARG A 174 -0.98 25.74 -5.07
N PHE A 175 -0.94 25.21 -3.85
CA PHE A 175 -1.80 24.09 -3.48
C PHE A 175 -3.30 24.39 -3.52
N LEU A 176 -3.68 25.67 -3.43
CA LEU A 176 -5.08 26.10 -3.40
C LEU A 176 -5.66 26.35 -4.80
N ASP A 177 -4.80 26.60 -5.79
CA ASP A 177 -5.22 27.02 -7.14
C ASP A 177 -4.77 26.05 -8.25
N THR A 178 -3.77 25.20 -8.02
CA THR A 178 -3.19 24.35 -9.06
C THR A 178 -3.57 22.88 -8.83
N LYS A 179 -4.47 22.38 -9.69
CA LYS A 179 -4.90 20.97 -9.70
C LYS A 179 -3.71 20.03 -9.89
N GLY A 180 -3.72 18.89 -9.21
CA GLY A 180 -2.73 17.83 -9.38
C GLY A 180 -1.49 17.92 -8.47
N LEU A 181 -1.24 19.06 -7.82
CA LEU A 181 -0.09 19.19 -6.91
C LEU A 181 -0.19 18.31 -5.66
N ILE A 182 -1.40 18.10 -5.13
CA ILE A 182 -1.63 17.15 -4.03
C ILE A 182 -1.28 15.73 -4.48
N ASN A 183 -1.68 15.34 -5.69
CA ASN A 183 -1.35 14.02 -6.22
C ASN A 183 0.16 13.88 -6.45
N GLN A 184 0.82 14.87 -7.05
CA GLN A 184 2.29 14.88 -7.18
C GLN A 184 2.97 14.69 -5.82
N HIS A 185 2.54 15.44 -4.80
CA HIS A 185 3.11 15.36 -3.46
C HIS A 185 2.88 13.98 -2.82
N PHE A 186 1.70 13.39 -3.03
CA PHE A 186 1.37 12.04 -2.58
C PHE A 186 2.23 10.99 -3.30
N THR A 187 2.44 11.11 -4.61
CA THR A 187 3.33 10.24 -5.39
C THR A 187 4.78 10.30 -4.92
N LEU A 188 5.28 11.49 -4.60
CA LEU A 188 6.61 11.62 -4.00
C LEU A 188 6.69 10.97 -2.61
N LEU A 189 5.59 10.93 -1.86
CA LEU A 189 5.53 10.34 -0.52
C LEU A 189 5.43 8.81 -0.50
N PHE A 190 4.72 8.23 -1.48
CA PHE A 190 4.27 6.84 -1.45
C PHE A 190 4.65 6.02 -2.69
N GLU A 191 5.31 6.64 -3.67
CA GLU A 191 5.57 6.07 -4.99
C GLU A 191 4.29 5.91 -5.82
N GLU A 192 4.46 5.74 -7.13
CA GLU A 192 3.37 5.74 -8.10
C GLU A 192 2.39 4.57 -7.89
N GLU A 193 2.94 3.38 -7.60
CA GLU A 193 2.16 2.16 -7.42
C GLU A 193 1.15 2.28 -6.27
N VAL A 194 1.57 2.82 -5.13
CA VAL A 194 0.71 3.01 -3.95
C VAL A 194 -0.26 4.17 -4.18
N SER A 195 0.20 5.23 -4.83
CA SER A 195 -0.61 6.44 -5.07
C SER A 195 -1.85 6.16 -5.92
N ASN A 196 -1.71 5.27 -6.89
CA ASN A 196 -2.79 4.90 -7.80
C ASN A 196 -3.74 3.85 -7.22
N LEU A 197 -3.37 3.17 -6.13
CA LEU A 197 -4.10 2.01 -5.62
C LEU A 197 -5.55 2.32 -5.22
N LEU A 198 -5.78 3.49 -4.60
CA LEU A 198 -7.12 3.91 -4.23
C LEU A 198 -7.95 4.14 -5.48
N LEU A 199 -7.46 4.95 -6.41
CA LEU A 199 -8.16 5.31 -7.65
C LEU A 199 -8.48 4.07 -8.50
N GLN A 200 -7.52 3.14 -8.64
CA GLN A 200 -7.71 1.89 -9.38
C GLN A 200 -8.82 0.99 -8.80
N LYS A 201 -9.07 1.07 -7.50
CA LYS A 201 -10.07 0.25 -6.81
C LYS A 201 -11.34 1.01 -6.48
N TRP A 202 -11.33 2.33 -6.62
CA TRP A 202 -12.41 3.21 -6.19
C TRP A 202 -13.68 2.89 -6.97
N ASP A 203 -13.68 3.12 -8.28
CA ASP A 203 -14.85 2.84 -9.12
C ASP A 203 -15.19 1.35 -9.22
N PRO A 204 -14.23 0.42 -9.45
CA PRO A 204 -14.58 -0.97 -9.71
C PRO A 204 -15.09 -1.74 -8.49
N PHE A 205 -14.83 -1.24 -7.27
CA PHE A 205 -15.11 -2.00 -6.05
C PHE A 205 -15.57 -1.15 -4.87
N PHE A 206 -14.87 -0.07 -4.53
CA PHE A 206 -15.16 0.62 -3.27
C PHE A 206 -16.41 1.49 -3.33
N ARG A 207 -16.58 2.26 -4.39
CA ARG A 207 -17.63 3.27 -4.53
C ARG A 207 -19.04 2.69 -4.32
N ASP A 208 -19.39 1.66 -5.09
CA ASP A 208 -20.72 1.03 -5.00
C ASP A 208 -20.94 0.32 -3.66
N ASN A 209 -19.89 -0.28 -3.11
CA ASN A 209 -19.95 -0.90 -1.78
C ASN A 209 -20.13 0.16 -0.67
N VAL A 210 -19.48 1.31 -0.78
CA VAL A 210 -19.64 2.43 0.16
C VAL A 210 -21.08 2.94 0.13
N ILE A 211 -21.64 3.18 -1.05
CA ILE A 211 -23.03 3.62 -1.20
C ILE A 211 -23.98 2.58 -0.61
N LYS A 212 -23.79 1.30 -0.96
CA LYS A 212 -24.60 0.18 -0.46
C LYS A 212 -24.58 0.06 1.06
N GLU A 213 -23.41 0.14 1.69
CA GLU A 213 -23.30 0.05 3.14
C GLU A 213 -23.83 1.32 3.83
N ALA A 214 -23.61 2.50 3.24
CA ALA A 214 -24.14 3.76 3.78
C ALA A 214 -25.67 3.79 3.84
N LYS A 215 -26.37 3.15 2.89
CA LYS A 215 -27.85 2.99 2.91
C LYS A 215 -28.38 2.22 4.12
N ARG A 216 -27.56 1.37 4.74
CA ARG A 216 -27.96 0.55 5.90
C ARG A 216 -27.87 1.31 7.22
N LEU A 217 -27.21 2.46 7.22
CA LEU A 217 -27.01 3.28 8.41
C LEU A 217 -28.25 4.17 8.67
N THR A 218 -28.48 4.56 9.92
CA THR A 218 -29.64 5.39 10.34
C THR A 218 -29.79 6.67 9.52
N PRO A 219 -30.88 6.86 8.76
CA PRO A 219 -30.99 7.96 7.82
C PRO A 219 -31.01 9.32 8.53
N THR A 220 -30.07 10.20 8.18
CA THR A 220 -30.07 11.62 8.56
C THR A 220 -30.37 12.48 7.32
N PRO A 221 -30.86 13.72 7.46
CA PRO A 221 -31.06 14.63 6.32
C PRO A 221 -29.78 14.82 5.49
N GLU A 222 -28.65 15.02 6.15
CA GLU A 222 -27.34 15.19 5.51
C GLU A 222 -26.93 13.95 4.71
N ARG A 223 -27.03 12.76 5.31
CA ARG A 223 -26.65 11.51 4.64
C ARG A 223 -27.55 11.20 3.46
N ARG A 224 -28.85 11.51 3.55
CA ARG A 224 -29.78 11.35 2.43
C ARG A 224 -29.38 12.25 1.25
N ARG A 225 -29.01 13.51 1.51
CA ARG A 225 -28.49 14.41 0.47
C ARG A 225 -27.22 13.86 -0.17
N MET A 226 -26.26 13.38 0.64
CA MET A 226 -25.02 12.78 0.12
C MET A 226 -25.25 11.49 -0.67
N LEU A 227 -26.17 10.62 -0.23
CA LEU A 227 -26.57 9.42 -0.97
C LEU A 227 -27.19 9.78 -2.33
N GLN A 228 -28.10 10.75 -2.35
CA GLN A 228 -28.71 11.23 -3.60
C GLN A 228 -27.66 11.81 -4.56
N ALA A 229 -26.76 12.65 -4.06
CA ALA A 229 -25.68 13.24 -4.86
C ALA A 229 -24.67 12.19 -5.37
N ALA A 230 -24.44 11.11 -4.61
CA ALA A 230 -23.56 10.00 -5.01
C ALA A 230 -24.22 9.06 -6.04
N GLU A 231 -25.55 8.98 -6.11
CA GLU A 231 -26.26 8.08 -7.03
C GLU A 231 -26.72 8.75 -8.32
N SER A 232 -27.14 10.02 -8.25
CA SER A 232 -27.70 10.75 -9.38
C SER A 232 -26.95 12.07 -9.61
N PRO A 233 -26.20 12.22 -10.72
CA PRO A 233 -25.65 13.51 -11.11
C PRO A 233 -26.79 14.43 -11.55
N GLY A 234 -27.09 15.46 -10.74
CA GLY A 234 -27.99 16.55 -11.14
C GLY A 234 -29.44 16.48 -10.66
N SER A 235 -29.71 15.93 -9.46
CA SER A 235 -31.02 16.15 -8.85
C SER A 235 -31.23 17.64 -8.58
N GLU A 236 -32.39 18.17 -8.99
CA GLU A 236 -32.90 19.54 -8.75
C GLU A 236 -33.03 19.84 -7.25
N LEU A 237 -31.90 20.01 -6.58
CA LEU A 237 -31.82 20.73 -5.33
C LEU A 237 -31.56 22.19 -5.71
N ASP A 238 -32.37 23.11 -5.17
CA ASP A 238 -32.21 24.57 -5.35
C ASP A 238 -30.79 25.07 -4.97
N GLU A 239 -30.00 24.24 -4.28
CA GLU A 239 -28.57 24.41 -4.02
C GLU A 239 -27.84 23.11 -4.40
N ALA A 240 -27.32 23.03 -5.64
CA ALA A 240 -26.43 21.95 -6.02
C ALA A 240 -25.19 21.94 -5.09
N PRO A 241 -24.77 20.77 -4.56
CA PRO A 241 -23.58 20.70 -3.73
C PRO A 241 -22.36 21.21 -4.50
N THR A 242 -21.45 21.90 -3.82
CA THR A 242 -20.20 22.44 -4.39
C THR A 242 -19.20 21.36 -4.82
N TYR A 243 -19.54 20.09 -4.64
CA TYR A 243 -18.69 18.92 -4.87
C TYR A 243 -19.43 17.86 -5.71
N ASP A 244 -18.66 17.03 -6.43
CA ASP A 244 -19.20 16.08 -7.40
C ASP A 244 -19.69 14.76 -6.78
N GLN A 245 -20.13 13.86 -7.66
CA GLN A 245 -20.63 12.54 -7.32
C GLN A 245 -19.57 11.69 -6.59
N GLU A 246 -18.31 11.78 -6.99
CA GLU A 246 -17.22 11.01 -6.41
C GLU A 246 -16.86 11.50 -5.01
N MET A 247 -16.81 12.83 -4.83
CA MET A 247 -16.63 13.43 -3.52
C MET A 247 -17.81 13.11 -2.59
N SER A 248 -19.04 13.03 -3.11
CA SER A 248 -20.20 12.58 -2.34
C SER A 248 -20.02 11.15 -1.82
N ALA A 249 -19.56 10.23 -2.68
CA ALA A 249 -19.26 8.86 -2.27
C ALA A 249 -18.08 8.78 -1.26
N LEU A 250 -17.04 9.60 -1.43
CA LEU A 250 -15.93 9.70 -0.46
C LEU A 250 -16.40 10.24 0.91
N LEU A 251 -17.30 11.22 0.93
CA LEU A 251 -17.88 11.73 2.17
C LEU A 251 -18.74 10.66 2.87
N LEU A 252 -19.44 9.81 2.13
CA LEU A 252 -20.17 8.67 2.70
C LEU A 252 -19.25 7.66 3.39
N LEU A 253 -18.02 7.47 2.89
CA LEU A 253 -17.02 6.63 3.54
C LEU A 253 -16.70 7.12 4.95
N LEU A 254 -16.79 8.43 5.23
CA LEU A 254 -16.63 8.99 6.58
C LEU A 254 -17.71 8.54 7.56
N TYR A 255 -18.82 7.91 7.15
CA TYR A 255 -19.73 7.26 8.09
C TYR A 255 -19.36 5.81 8.38
N LEU A 256 -18.61 5.17 7.48
CA LEU A 256 -18.26 3.75 7.54
C LEU A 256 -16.91 3.48 8.19
N LEU A 257 -15.99 4.46 8.20
CA LEU A 257 -14.70 4.27 8.85
C LEU A 257 -14.86 4.04 10.37
N PRO A 258 -14.08 3.15 11.00
CA PRO A 258 -14.10 2.98 12.44
C PRO A 258 -13.67 4.27 13.17
N PRO A 259 -14.02 4.44 14.45
CA PRO A 259 -13.48 5.53 15.26
C PRO A 259 -11.95 5.44 15.34
N PRO A 260 -11.24 6.58 15.41
CA PRO A 260 -9.79 6.58 15.52
C PRO A 260 -9.33 5.95 16.85
N PRO A 261 -8.12 5.34 16.89
CA PRO A 261 -7.61 4.61 18.05
C PRO A 261 -7.34 5.49 19.28
N GLY A 262 -7.49 6.82 19.20
CA GLY A 262 -7.24 7.78 20.28
C GLY A 262 -8.40 7.98 21.27
N GLY A 263 -9.52 7.27 21.11
CA GLY A 263 -10.68 7.41 21.98
C GLY A 263 -11.39 8.78 21.85
N PRO A 264 -12.25 9.15 22.81
CA PRO A 264 -13.10 10.35 22.72
C PRO A 264 -12.37 11.68 22.59
N ARG A 265 -11.06 11.73 22.90
CA ARG A 265 -10.23 12.94 22.82
C ARG A 265 -9.83 13.31 21.39
N PHE A 266 -9.96 12.40 20.44
CA PHE A 266 -9.66 12.65 19.03
C PHE A 266 -10.89 12.27 18.21
N PRO A 267 -11.95 13.09 18.21
CA PRO A 267 -13.16 12.76 17.49
C PRO A 267 -12.88 12.64 15.99
N LYS A 268 -13.54 11.67 15.37
CA LYS A 268 -13.57 11.54 13.91
C LYS A 268 -14.23 12.78 13.33
N ILE A 269 -13.64 13.34 12.27
CA ILE A 269 -14.26 14.44 11.53
C ILE A 269 -15.65 14.02 11.03
N SER A 270 -16.65 14.88 11.22
CA SER A 270 -17.97 14.63 10.65
C SER A 270 -17.96 14.89 9.15
N ALA A 271 -18.93 14.34 8.41
CA ALA A 271 -19.02 14.61 6.98
C ALA A 271 -19.32 16.10 6.71
N SER A 272 -20.08 16.76 7.59
CA SER A 272 -20.37 18.20 7.50
C SER A 272 -19.12 19.05 7.69
N ASP A 273 -18.31 18.79 8.73
CA ASP A 273 -17.03 19.49 8.92
C ASP A 273 -16.05 19.22 7.77
N ALA A 274 -16.11 18.03 7.18
CA ALA A 274 -15.26 17.67 6.04
C ALA A 274 -15.63 18.48 4.79
N VAL A 275 -16.92 18.75 4.56
CA VAL A 275 -17.39 19.60 3.46
C VAL A 275 -16.84 21.02 3.57
N GLU A 276 -16.80 21.59 4.77
CA GLU A 276 -16.25 22.95 5.00
C GLU A 276 -14.75 23.04 4.73
N ARG A 277 -14.04 21.90 4.71
CA ARG A 277 -12.60 21.82 4.45
C ARG A 277 -12.26 21.38 3.03
N LEU A 278 -13.24 21.28 2.14
CA LEU A 278 -13.01 20.94 0.74
C LEU A 278 -12.36 22.10 -0.01
N VAL A 279 -11.26 21.79 -0.71
CA VAL A 279 -10.64 22.71 -1.66
C VAL A 279 -11.25 22.44 -3.04
N VAL A 280 -12.03 23.40 -3.54
CA VAL A 280 -12.67 23.33 -4.85
C VAL A 280 -11.84 24.14 -5.84
N PHE A 281 -11.18 23.44 -6.76
CA PHE A 281 -10.46 24.07 -7.85
C PHE A 281 -11.43 24.45 -8.97
N HIS A 282 -11.48 25.73 -9.35
CA HIS A 282 -12.28 26.19 -10.48
C HIS A 282 -11.96 25.39 -11.76
N LYS A 283 -12.98 25.11 -12.57
CA LYS A 283 -12.83 24.42 -13.87
C LYS A 283 -12.24 25.35 -14.91
#